data_AF-A0A6P1YRY1-F1
#
_entry.id   AF-A0A6P1YRY1-F1
#
_cell.length_a   1.000
_cell.length_b   1.000
_cell.length_c   1.000
_cell.angle_alpha   90.00
_cell.angle_beta   90.00
_cell.angle_gamma   90.00
#
_symmetry.space_group_name_H-M   'P 1'
#
loop_
_entity.id
_entity.type
_entity.pdbx_description
1 polymer ?
#
loop_
_entity_poly.entity_id
_entity_poly.type
_entity_poly.pdbx_seq_one_letter_code
_entity_poly.pdbx_strand_id
1 'polypeptide(L)'
;MADWNETPQDEEESYEEVYEEHRSALYDQLMAYADAHDLSDGFMSDLVSDLGLSLRMVAYAAETEKPSVGGLRLDLERYTRELAESVREAKRQAAEFIAEAKAAREQDEAENPDEPTDAQETRQ
;
A
#
# COMPACT_ATOMS: atom_id res chain seq x y z
N MET A 1 -26.14 -13.66 -0.97
CA MET A 1 -25.63 -12.42 -1.57
C MET A 1 -24.89 -11.73 -0.45
N ALA A 2 -23.58 -11.53 -0.60
CA ALA A 2 -22.82 -10.74 0.37
C ALA A 2 -23.23 -9.28 0.19
N ASP A 3 -23.59 -8.63 1.29
CA ASP A 3 -23.87 -7.20 1.34
C ASP A 3 -22.52 -6.48 1.35
N TRP A 4 -22.25 -5.69 0.33
CA TRP A 4 -21.00 -4.93 0.19
C TRP A 4 -21.17 -3.48 0.66
N ASN A 5 -22.28 -3.17 1.37
CA ASN A 5 -22.65 -1.83 1.80
C ASN A 5 -22.49 -1.60 3.33
N GLU A 6 -21.80 -2.49 4.03
CA GLU A 6 -21.41 -2.27 5.42
C GLU A 6 -20.16 -1.36 5.47
N THR A 7 -20.38 -0.04 5.56
CA THR A 7 -19.45 0.78 6.36
C THR A 7 -19.42 0.17 7.76
N PRO A 8 -18.23 -0.07 8.36
CA PRO A 8 -18.13 -0.69 9.68
C PRO A 8 -19.08 0.00 10.67
N GLN A 9 -20.15 -0.71 11.04
CA GLN A 9 -21.09 -0.33 12.09
C GLN A 9 -20.70 -1.09 13.35
N ASP A 10 -19.56 -0.72 13.94
CA ASP A 10 -19.29 -1.00 15.35
C ASP A 10 -18.87 0.31 16.01
N GLU A 11 -19.81 0.89 16.75
CA GLU A 11 -19.66 2.13 17.52
C GLU A 11 -18.77 1.89 18.75
N GLU A 12 -17.43 1.82 18.59
CA GLU A 12 -16.48 2.10 19.69
C GLU A 12 -15.03 2.33 19.25
N GLU A 13 -14.62 1.82 18.08
CA GLU A 13 -13.28 2.06 17.52
C GLU A 13 -13.26 3.24 16.55
N SER A 14 -12.19 4.04 16.63
CA SER A 14 -12.01 5.17 15.71
C SER A 14 -11.79 4.66 14.28
N TYR A 15 -12.20 5.45 13.28
CA TYR A 15 -11.94 5.14 11.87
C TYR A 15 -10.47 4.80 11.61
N GLU A 16 -9.54 5.47 12.31
CA GLU A 16 -8.10 5.28 12.17
C GLU A 16 -7.65 3.91 12.71
N GLU A 17 -8.19 3.46 13.84
CA GLU A 17 -7.90 2.13 14.40
C GLU A 17 -8.41 1.02 13.47
N VAL A 18 -9.66 1.12 13.01
CA VAL A 18 -10.26 0.15 12.07
C VAL A 18 -9.50 0.15 10.74
N TYR A 19 -9.07 1.33 10.28
CA TYR A 19 -8.28 1.46 9.05
C TYR A 19 -6.91 0.78 9.20
N GLU A 20 -6.18 1.02 10.28
CA GLU A 20 -4.86 0.41 10.49
C GLU A 20 -4.93 -1.09 10.73
N GLU A 21 -5.95 -1.60 11.44
CA GLU A 21 -6.17 -3.05 11.57
C GLU A 21 -6.30 -3.71 10.20
N HIS A 22 -7.20 -3.22 9.36
CA HIS A 22 -7.43 -3.78 8.04
C HIS A 22 -6.24 -3.57 7.10
N ARG A 23 -5.55 -2.42 7.20
CA ARG A 23 -4.34 -2.16 6.43
C ARG A 23 -3.25 -3.17 6.77
N SER A 24 -3.03 -3.47 8.05
CA SER A 24 -2.06 -4.49 8.48
C SER A 24 -2.44 -5.88 7.97
N ALA A 25 -3.70 -6.29 8.13
CA ALA A 25 -4.15 -7.61 7.69
C ALA A 25 -4.02 -7.79 6.17
N LEU A 26 -4.31 -6.75 5.38
CA LEU A 26 -4.12 -6.77 3.93
C LEU A 26 -2.64 -6.79 3.55
N TYR A 27 -1.79 -6.05 4.26
CA TYR A 27 -0.35 -6.07 4.02
C TYR A 27 0.24 -7.47 4.21
N ASP A 28 -0.12 -8.16 5.30
CA ASP A 28 0.35 -9.52 5.57
C ASP A 28 -0.06 -10.50 4.46
N GLN A 29 -1.30 -10.39 3.97
CA GLN A 29 -1.78 -11.23 2.86
C GLN A 29 -1.04 -10.94 1.56
N LEU A 30 -0.74 -9.66 1.27
CA LEU A 30 0.00 -9.25 0.09
C LEU A 30 1.44 -9.77 0.13
N MET A 31 2.12 -9.66 1.27
CA MET A 31 3.48 -10.17 1.43
C MET A 31 3.53 -11.70 1.34
N ALA A 32 2.58 -12.39 1.97
CA ALA A 32 2.49 -13.85 1.83
C ALA A 32 2.26 -14.30 0.38
N TYR A 33 1.46 -13.54 -0.39
CA TYR A 33 1.29 -13.78 -1.82
C TYR A 33 2.57 -13.51 -2.61
N ALA A 34 3.26 -12.41 -2.30
CA ALA A 34 4.51 -12.03 -2.95
C ALA A 34 5.59 -13.11 -2.76
N ASP A 35 5.77 -13.56 -1.51
CA ASP A 35 6.72 -14.62 -1.16
C ASP A 35 6.39 -15.93 -1.87
N ALA A 36 5.12 -16.34 -1.89
CA ALA A 36 4.68 -17.57 -2.52
C ALA A 36 4.91 -17.58 -4.05
N HIS A 37 5.04 -16.40 -4.66
CA HIS A 37 5.16 -16.21 -6.09
C HIS A 37 6.49 -15.56 -6.53
N ASP A 38 7.45 -15.39 -5.61
CA ASP A 38 8.76 -14.76 -5.86
C ASP A 38 8.62 -13.37 -6.52
N LEU A 39 7.71 -12.55 -5.99
CA LEU A 39 7.42 -11.21 -6.51
C LEU A 39 8.16 -10.15 -5.69
N SER A 40 8.88 -9.27 -6.38
CA SER A 40 9.54 -8.14 -5.74
C SER A 40 8.54 -7.13 -5.15
N ASP A 41 8.93 -6.46 -4.06
CA ASP A 41 8.17 -5.36 -3.45
C ASP A 41 7.77 -4.27 -4.44
N GLY A 42 8.67 -3.95 -5.39
CA GLY A 42 8.40 -2.96 -6.45
C GLY A 42 7.22 -3.37 -7.32
N PHE A 43 7.20 -4.63 -7.79
CA PHE A 43 6.09 -5.18 -8.57
C PHE A 43 4.78 -5.18 -7.78
N MET A 44 4.83 -5.57 -6.51
CA MET A 44 3.66 -5.56 -5.63
C MET A 44 3.12 -4.15 -5.41
N SER A 45 4.00 -3.15 -5.26
CA SER A 45 3.60 -1.75 -5.10
C SER A 45 2.84 -1.21 -6.32
N ASP A 46 3.27 -1.57 -7.53
CA ASP A 46 2.58 -1.21 -8.76
C ASP A 46 1.21 -1.92 -8.85
N LEU A 47 1.18 -3.23 -8.56
CA LEU A 47 -0.04 -4.03 -8.61
C LEU A 47 -1.11 -3.51 -7.64
N VAL A 48 -0.74 -3.22 -6.39
CA VAL A 48 -1.67 -2.70 -5.38
C VAL A 48 -2.18 -1.31 -5.76
N SER A 49 -1.33 -0.48 -6.38
CA SER A 49 -1.73 0.84 -6.89
C SER A 49 -2.82 0.72 -7.97
N ASP A 50 -2.65 -0.21 -8.91
CA ASP A 50 -3.64 -0.49 -9.97
C ASP A 50 -4.95 -1.06 -9.40
N LEU A 51 -4.87 -1.92 -8.39
CA LEU A 51 -6.04 -2.44 -7.68
C LEU A 51 -6.80 -1.32 -6.95
N GLY A 52 -6.09 -0.39 -6.29
CA GLY A 52 -6.69 0.76 -5.64
C GLY A 52 -7.48 1.66 -6.60
N LEU A 53 -6.91 1.92 -7.79
CA LEU A 53 -7.61 2.66 -8.86
C LEU A 53 -8.87 1.92 -9.33
N SER A 54 -8.77 0.60 -9.48
CA SER A 54 -9.91 -0.24 -9.90
C SER A 54 -11.03 -0.22 -8.85
N LEU A 55 -10.69 -0.35 -7.57
CA LEU A 55 -11.65 -0.22 -6.46
C LEU A 55 -12.31 1.16 -6.45
N ARG A 56 -11.55 2.22 -6.71
CA ARG A 56 -12.10 3.58 -6.79
C ARG A 56 -13.11 3.73 -7.94
N MET A 57 -12.81 3.15 -9.09
CA MET A 57 -13.74 3.13 -10.24
C MET A 57 -15.03 2.36 -9.91
N VAL A 58 -14.93 1.25 -9.20
CA VAL A 58 -16.08 0.45 -8.73
C VAL A 58 -16.92 1.24 -7.73
N ALA A 59 -16.30 1.87 -6.73
CA ALA A 59 -16.99 2.70 -5.75
C ALA A 59 -17.78 3.84 -6.43
N TYR A 60 -17.15 4.57 -7.36
CA TYR A 60 -17.84 5.61 -8.14
C TYR A 60 -19.08 5.07 -8.87
N ALA A 61 -18.94 3.92 -9.53
CA ALA A 61 -20.04 3.31 -10.29
C ALA A 61 -21.18 2.81 -9.38
N ALA A 62 -20.86 2.33 -8.18
CA ALA A 62 -21.84 1.81 -7.22
C ALA A 62 -22.61 2.94 -6.50
N GLU A 63 -21.93 4.03 -6.15
CA GLU A 63 -22.47 5.10 -5.31
C GLU A 63 -23.13 6.24 -6.11
N THR A 64 -22.81 6.37 -7.41
CA THR A 64 -23.35 7.45 -8.24
C THR A 64 -24.67 7.03 -8.89
N GLU A 65 -25.75 7.77 -8.64
CA GLU A 65 -27.10 7.47 -9.20
C GLU A 65 -27.11 7.36 -10.73
N LYS A 66 -26.33 8.20 -11.43
CA LYS A 66 -26.19 8.21 -12.89
C LYS A 66 -24.72 8.32 -13.28
N PRO A 67 -23.96 7.22 -13.22
CA PRO A 67 -22.53 7.23 -13.53
C PRO A 67 -22.28 7.72 -14.96
N SER A 68 -21.22 8.49 -15.14
CA SER A 68 -20.82 8.96 -16.47
C SER A 68 -19.30 8.97 -16.60
N VAL A 69 -18.80 8.88 -17.84
CA VAL A 69 -17.37 8.97 -18.13
C VAL A 69 -16.77 10.28 -17.63
N GLY A 70 -17.49 11.40 -17.82
CA GLY A 70 -17.03 12.72 -17.36
C GLY A 70 -16.97 12.80 -15.83
N GLY A 71 -17.98 12.27 -15.14
CA GLY A 71 -17.98 12.24 -13.68
C GLY A 71 -16.90 11.35 -13.09
N LEU A 72 -16.65 10.18 -13.67
CA LEU A 72 -15.58 9.29 -13.24
C LEU A 72 -14.20 9.96 -13.40
N ARG A 73 -13.96 10.67 -14.50
CA ARG A 73 -12.69 11.39 -14.70
C ARG A 73 -12.45 12.44 -13.61
N LEU A 74 -13.47 13.21 -13.24
CA LEU A 74 -13.37 14.18 -12.15
C LEU A 74 -13.16 13.51 -10.79
N ASP A 75 -13.79 12.35 -10.57
CA ASP A 75 -13.58 11.55 -9.36
C ASP A 75 -12.13 11.06 -9.24
N LEU A 76 -11.57 10.52 -10.33
CA LEU A 76 -10.18 10.07 -10.37
C LEU A 76 -9.18 11.24 -10.23
N GLU A 77 -9.49 12.41 -10.79
CA GLU A 77 -8.69 13.63 -10.57
C GLU A 77 -8.69 14.04 -9.10
N ARG A 78 -9.82 13.93 -8.40
CA ARG A 78 -9.90 14.18 -6.96
C ARG A 78 -9.09 13.14 -6.18
N TYR A 79 -9.27 11.87 -6.48
CA TYR A 79 -8.52 10.78 -5.83
C TYR A 79 -7.00 10.94 -6.01
N THR A 80 -6.56 11.37 -7.19
CA THR A 80 -5.13 11.68 -7.44
C THR A 80 -4.60 12.76 -6.51
N ARG A 81 -5.41 13.77 -6.16
CA ARG A 81 -5.01 14.84 -5.21
C ARG A 81 -4.93 14.32 -3.78
N GLU A 82 -5.80 13.41 -3.40
CA GLU A 82 -5.76 12.74 -2.08
C GLU A 82 -4.48 11.91 -1.96
N LEU A 83 -4.17 11.08 -2.96
CA LEU A 83 -2.92 10.32 -3.03
C LEU A 83 -1.68 11.23 -3.02
N ALA A 84 -1.74 12.39 -3.68
CA ALA A 84 -0.64 13.35 -3.68
C ALA A 84 -0.33 13.87 -2.27
N GLU A 85 -1.31 13.95 -1.37
CA GLU A 85 -1.07 14.32 0.01
C GLU A 85 -0.36 13.19 0.79
N SER A 86 -0.79 11.94 0.61
CA SER A 86 -0.08 10.77 1.17
C SER A 86 1.39 10.73 0.72
N VAL A 87 1.65 10.99 -0.56
CA VAL A 87 3.03 11.07 -1.10
C VAL A 87 3.83 12.22 -0.47
N ARG A 88 3.19 13.37 -0.21
CA ARG A 88 3.87 14.49 0.46
C ARG A 88 4.25 14.14 1.89
N GLU A 89 3.38 13.45 2.61
CA GLU A 89 3.66 13.00 3.96
C GLU A 89 4.79 11.97 3.99
N ALA A 90 4.74 10.96 3.11
CA ALA A 90 5.84 10.01 2.94
C ALA A 90 7.18 10.71 2.62
N LYS A 91 7.16 11.77 1.80
CA LYS A 91 8.37 12.57 1.52
C LYS A 91 8.90 13.32 2.74
N ARG A 92 8.03 13.77 3.66
CA ARG A 92 8.46 14.41 4.91
C ARG A 92 9.16 13.39 5.82
N GLN A 93 8.65 12.17 5.86
CA GLN A 93 9.15 11.08 6.70
C GLN A 93 10.33 10.32 6.07
N ALA A 94 10.63 10.55 4.78
CA ALA A 94 11.64 9.80 4.03
C ALA A 94 13.05 9.81 4.66
N ALA A 95 13.43 10.91 5.30
CA ALA A 95 14.74 11.01 5.95
C ALA A 95 14.86 10.06 7.15
N GLU A 96 13.80 9.99 7.98
CA GLU A 96 13.71 9.10 9.14
C GLU A 96 13.66 7.64 8.68
N PHE A 97 12.79 7.32 7.72
CA PHE A 97 12.70 5.99 7.13
C PHE A 97 14.05 5.46 6.62
N ILE A 98 14.82 6.27 5.89
CA ILE A 98 16.15 5.86 5.38
C ILE A 98 17.17 5.69 6.52
N ALA A 99 17.07 6.49 7.58
CA ALA A 99 17.94 6.34 8.75
C ALA A 99 17.66 5.01 9.48
N GLU A 100 16.38 4.69 9.69
CA GLU A 100 15.95 3.43 10.32
C GLU A 100 16.35 2.21 9.48
N ALA A 101 16.10 2.25 8.16
CA ALA A 101 16.45 1.15 7.26
C ALA A 101 17.97 0.89 7.22
N LYS A 102 18.80 1.94 7.34
CA LYS A 102 20.26 1.78 7.47
C LYS A 102 20.65 1.17 8.81
N ALA A 103 20.06 1.66 9.90
CA ALA A 103 20.35 1.13 11.24
C ALA A 103 19.98 -0.35 11.37
N ALA A 104 18.87 -0.78 10.77
CA ALA A 104 18.49 -2.20 10.73
C ALA A 104 19.54 -3.05 10.00
N ARG A 105 20.01 -2.60 8.82
CA ARG A 105 21.06 -3.30 8.07
C ARG A 105 22.38 -3.38 8.83
N GLU A 106 22.78 -2.29 9.50
CA GLU A 106 23.99 -2.26 10.31
C GLU A 106 23.90 -3.21 11.52
N GLN A 107 22.71 -3.38 12.11
CA GLN A 107 22.46 -4.35 13.17
C GLN A 107 22.56 -5.79 12.65
N ASP A 108 21.91 -6.09 11.51
CA ASP A 108 21.99 -7.40 10.89
C ASP A 108 23.43 -7.81 10.54
N GLU A 109 24.23 -6.86 10.02
CA GLU A 109 25.66 -7.06 9.71
C GLU A 109 26.51 -7.26 10.99
N ALA A 110 26.18 -6.59 12.08
CA ALA A 110 26.87 -6.75 13.36
C ALA A 110 26.54 -8.09 14.05
N GLU A 111 25.33 -8.61 13.86
CA GLU A 111 24.88 -9.88 14.41
C GLU A 111 25.31 -11.09 13.58
N ASN A 112 25.53 -10.92 12.27
CA ASN A 112 25.99 -11.99 11.34
C ASN A 112 27.26 -11.60 10.55
N PRO A 113 28.42 -11.43 11.20
CA PRO A 113 29.64 -10.90 10.56
C PRO A 113 30.31 -11.83 9.54
N ASP A 114 29.88 -13.10 9.45
CA ASP A 114 30.49 -14.14 8.59
C ASP A 114 29.61 -14.56 7.39
N GLU A 115 28.43 -13.96 7.19
CA GLU A 115 27.59 -14.22 6.02
C GLU A 115 27.92 -13.18 4.93
N PRO A 116 28.50 -13.57 3.77
CA PRO A 116 28.76 -12.63 2.70
C PRO A 116 27.42 -12.10 2.19
N THR A 117 27.26 -10.78 2.22
CA THR A 117 26.14 -10.12 1.54
C THR A 117 26.25 -10.47 0.05
N ASP A 118 25.24 -11.18 -0.49
CA ASP A 118 25.14 -11.55 -1.91
C ASP A 118 24.90 -10.32 -2.81
N ALA A 119 25.79 -9.34 -2.71
CA ALA A 119 25.82 -8.13 -3.50
C ALA A 119 27.13 -8.09 -4.26
N GLN A 120 27.27 -8.94 -5.31
CA GLN A 120 28.00 -8.68 -6.57
C GLN A 120 28.27 -9.94 -7.39
N GLU A 121 27.25 -10.52 -8.05
CA GLU A 121 27.50 -11.30 -9.29
C GLU A 121 26.39 -11.07 -10.31
N THR A 122 26.46 -9.95 -11.04
CA THR A 122 25.91 -9.84 -12.41
C THR A 122 26.63 -8.71 -13.15
N ARG A 123 27.91 -8.93 -13.45
CA ARG A 123 28.58 -8.34 -14.61
C ARG A 123 29.62 -9.31 -15.17
N GLN A 124 29.20 -10.12 -16.14
CA GLN A 124 30.02 -10.49 -17.30
C GLN A 124 29.13 -10.48 -18.53
#